data_AF-A0A061B356-F1
#
_entry.id   AF-A0A061B356-F1
#
_cell.length_a   1.000
_cell.length_b   1.000
_cell.length_c   1.000
_cell.angle_alpha   90.00
_cell.angle_beta   90.00
_cell.angle_gamma   90.00
#
_symmetry.space_group_name_H-M   'P 1'
#
loop_
_entity.id
_entity.type
_entity.pdbx_description
1 polymer ?
#
loop_
_entity_poly.entity_id
_entity_poly.type
_entity_poly.pdbx_seq_one_letter_code
_entity_poly.pdbx_strand_id
1 'polypeptide(L)'
;MTTEQLPTYEQSVTLCFPPPDYSTVAAVSTQSPFHHLYTSPSLNVHPVIINSNDDLTNVSFNSYHSMTEAEINNLYTAVVIALDDKIKQIELNTSFIEKRLRTRTPNHYVRRMRDSTISDFKKIESKIQRDLKCLDSIFNELIFQNSCFIEADASVAIIQVKLDQSTTKQEKSKYINQLMDNMKIRGEVVCNIEKIQTHLGIITSDDDVSYVLKERAKVYNDAKELVRRQSRV
;
A
#
# COMPACT_ATOMS: atom_id res chain seq x y z
N MET A 1 43.99 6.98 -19.70
CA MET A 1 43.36 6.99 -18.36
C MET A 1 42.76 8.37 -18.15
N THR A 2 41.46 8.52 -18.36
CA THR A 2 40.73 9.77 -18.14
C THR A 2 40.01 9.67 -16.80
N THR A 3 40.44 10.46 -15.83
CA THR A 3 39.77 10.62 -14.54
C THR A 3 38.58 11.55 -14.74
N GLU A 4 37.38 10.99 -14.91
CA GLU A 4 36.15 11.75 -14.76
C GLU A 4 35.95 12.03 -13.26
N GLN A 5 36.05 13.30 -12.89
CA GLN A 5 35.77 13.76 -11.54
C GLN A 5 34.24 13.88 -11.39
N LEU A 6 33.68 13.24 -10.38
CA LEU A 6 32.27 13.37 -10.02
C LEU A 6 31.94 14.85 -9.71
N PRO A 7 30.76 15.35 -10.14
CA PRO A 7 30.35 16.73 -9.90
C PRO A 7 30.26 17.01 -8.39
N THR A 8 30.66 18.22 -7.99
CA THR A 8 30.63 18.63 -6.59
C THR A 8 29.21 18.91 -6.12
N TYR A 9 29.00 18.81 -4.80
CA TYR A 9 27.73 19.11 -4.13
C TYR A 9 27.15 20.47 -4.55
N GLU A 10 28.01 21.50 -4.67
CA GLU A 10 27.60 22.83 -5.12
C GLU A 10 27.01 22.84 -6.54
N GLN A 11 27.53 22.00 -7.45
CA GLN A 11 27.02 21.87 -8.82
C GLN A 11 25.66 21.16 -8.88
N SER A 12 25.32 20.35 -7.87
CA SER A 12 24.01 19.67 -7.78
C SER A 12 22.91 20.57 -7.21
N VAL A 13 23.27 21.66 -6.51
CA VAL A 13 22.32 22.55 -5.84
C VAL A 13 21.86 23.70 -6.77
N THR A 14 22.62 24.03 -7.82
CA THR A 14 22.30 25.13 -8.75
C THR A 14 21.16 24.83 -9.73
N LEU A 15 20.63 23.60 -9.76
CA LEU A 15 19.45 23.23 -10.57
C LEU A 15 18.12 23.45 -9.84
N CYS A 16 18.12 24.11 -8.69
CA CYS A 16 16.88 24.48 -8.00
C CYS A 16 16.13 25.59 -8.74
N PHE A 17 14.93 25.24 -9.21
CA PHE A 17 13.84 26.14 -9.55
C PHE A 17 13.77 27.34 -8.57
N PRO A 18 13.42 28.56 -9.05
CA PRO A 18 13.28 29.70 -8.16
C PRO A 18 12.27 29.39 -7.04
N PRO A 19 12.50 29.87 -5.81
CA PRO A 19 11.58 29.64 -4.71
C PRO A 19 10.20 30.22 -5.07
N PRO A 20 9.10 29.51 -4.81
CA PRO A 20 7.77 30.00 -5.17
C PRO A 20 7.43 31.26 -4.35
N ASP A 21 6.89 32.26 -5.03
CA ASP A 21 6.36 33.48 -4.42
C ASP A 21 5.21 33.13 -3.48
N TYR A 22 5.37 33.43 -2.19
CA TYR A 22 4.35 33.23 -1.17
C TYR A 22 3.27 34.33 -1.29
N SER A 23 2.35 34.17 -2.24
CA SER A 23 1.02 34.79 -2.13
C SER A 23 0.13 33.90 -1.28
N THR A 24 -0.50 34.49 -0.27
CA THR A 24 -1.35 33.79 0.70
C THR A 24 -2.66 33.38 0.03
N VAL A 25 -2.79 32.10 -0.33
CA VAL A 25 -4.07 31.48 -0.64
C VAL A 25 -4.22 30.23 0.23
N ALA A 26 -5.27 30.21 1.04
CA ALA A 26 -5.66 29.07 1.83
C ALA A 26 -6.14 27.92 0.93
N ALA A 27 -5.84 26.70 1.36
CA ALA A 27 -6.44 25.43 0.92
C ALA A 27 -6.33 25.11 -0.59
N VAL A 28 -5.22 24.49 -0.96
CA VAL A 28 -5.27 23.36 -1.89
C VAL A 28 -4.42 22.27 -1.26
N SER A 29 -4.99 21.08 -1.09
CA SER A 29 -4.27 19.88 -0.68
C SER A 29 -3.03 19.75 -1.55
N THR A 30 -1.85 20.03 -0.99
CA THR A 30 -0.58 19.62 -1.59
C THR A 30 -0.62 18.11 -1.65
N GLN A 31 -0.97 17.56 -2.81
CA GLN A 31 -0.65 16.18 -3.13
C GLN A 31 0.84 16.03 -2.86
N SER A 32 1.18 15.03 -2.03
CA SER A 32 2.57 14.67 -1.79
C SER A 32 3.28 14.55 -3.14
N PRO A 33 4.51 15.09 -3.29
CA PRO A 33 5.29 14.92 -4.52
C PRO A 33 5.62 13.46 -4.81
N PHE A 34 5.23 12.53 -3.93
CA PHE A 34 5.35 11.08 -4.08
C PHE A 34 3.99 10.39 -4.23
N HIS A 35 2.89 11.10 -4.48
CA HIS A 35 1.54 10.51 -4.58
C HIS A 35 1.48 9.31 -5.56
N HIS A 36 2.27 9.36 -6.63
CA HIS A 36 2.45 8.29 -7.61
C HIS A 36 3.21 7.06 -7.11
N LEU A 37 3.99 7.18 -6.02
CA LEU A 37 4.61 6.06 -5.31
C LEU A 37 3.66 5.36 -4.32
N TYR A 38 2.61 6.05 -3.88
CA TYR A 38 1.58 5.52 -2.96
C TYR A 38 0.37 4.94 -3.70
N THR A 39 0.16 5.31 -4.96
CA THR A 39 -0.71 4.55 -5.85
C THR A 39 0.01 3.27 -6.24
N SER A 40 -0.23 2.18 -5.49
CA SER A 40 0.00 0.85 -6.04
C SER A 40 -0.74 0.76 -7.38
N PRO A 41 -0.08 0.38 -8.48
CA PRO A 41 -0.81 0.07 -9.69
C PRO A 41 -1.85 -0.99 -9.32
N SER A 42 -3.12 -0.73 -9.64
CA SER A 42 -4.16 -1.74 -9.55
C SER A 42 -3.72 -2.89 -10.46
N LEU A 43 -3.27 -3.99 -9.87
CA LEU A 43 -2.85 -5.15 -10.62
C LEU A 43 -4.09 -5.79 -11.24
N ASN A 44 -4.29 -5.57 -12.55
CA ASN A 44 -5.00 -6.40 -13.53
C ASN A 44 -6.20 -7.23 -13.03
N VAL A 45 -7.10 -6.67 -12.23
CA VAL A 45 -8.39 -7.32 -11.94
C VAL A 45 -9.50 -6.41 -12.43
N HIS A 46 -9.96 -6.67 -13.65
CA HIS A 46 -11.21 -6.12 -14.17
C HIS A 46 -12.37 -6.98 -13.67
N PRO A 47 -13.34 -6.43 -12.92
CA PRO A 47 -14.55 -7.17 -12.57
C PRO A 47 -15.43 -7.33 -13.81
N VAL A 48 -15.82 -8.56 -14.15
CA VAL A 48 -16.83 -8.84 -15.19
C VAL A 48 -18.04 -9.54 -14.59
N ILE A 49 -19.21 -9.00 -14.93
CA ILE A 49 -20.55 -9.50 -14.59
C ILE A 49 -20.79 -10.79 -15.36
N ILE A 50 -21.11 -11.88 -14.65
CA ILE A 50 -21.43 -13.17 -15.24
C ILE A 50 -22.82 -13.09 -15.88
N ASN A 51 -22.87 -12.87 -17.20
CA ASN A 51 -24.07 -13.18 -17.98
C ASN A 51 -24.06 -14.68 -18.28
N SER A 52 -24.92 -15.40 -17.58
CA SER A 52 -25.21 -16.80 -17.80
C SER A 52 -25.96 -16.98 -19.12
N ASN A 53 -25.23 -17.27 -20.20
CA ASN A 53 -25.60 -18.21 -21.27
C ASN A 53 -24.58 -18.09 -22.40
N ASP A 54 -24.18 -19.25 -22.91
CA ASP A 54 -23.27 -19.51 -24.03
C ASP A 54 -21.78 -19.64 -23.69
N ASP A 55 -21.24 -20.83 -23.99
CA ASP A 55 -19.86 -21.33 -23.82
C ASP A 55 -19.31 -21.52 -22.39
N LEU A 56 -19.53 -22.74 -21.87
CA LEU A 56 -18.79 -23.30 -20.72
C LEU A 56 -17.26 -23.39 -20.93
N THR A 57 -16.76 -23.15 -22.15
CA THR A 57 -15.33 -23.02 -22.48
C THR A 57 -14.82 -21.57 -22.42
N ASN A 58 -15.71 -20.58 -22.28
CA ASN A 58 -15.39 -19.15 -22.16
C ASN A 58 -15.67 -18.63 -20.73
N VAL A 59 -15.42 -19.44 -19.71
CA VAL A 59 -15.44 -18.96 -18.32
C VAL A 59 -14.20 -18.10 -18.09
N SER A 60 -14.32 -16.82 -18.42
CA SER A 60 -13.37 -15.76 -18.07
C SER A 60 -13.43 -15.51 -16.57
N PHE A 61 -12.64 -16.24 -15.79
CA PHE A 61 -12.29 -15.81 -14.44
C PHE A 61 -11.43 -14.54 -14.53
N ASN A 62 -11.58 -13.62 -13.56
CA ASN A 62 -10.66 -12.51 -13.32
C ASN A 62 -9.24 -12.96 -13.66
N SER A 63 -8.63 -12.40 -14.71
CA SER A 63 -7.37 -12.90 -15.22
C SER A 63 -6.23 -12.43 -14.32
N TYR A 64 -6.13 -13.05 -13.13
CA TYR A 64 -4.92 -12.96 -12.34
C TYR A 64 -3.76 -13.41 -13.23
N HIS A 65 -2.77 -12.53 -13.35
CA HIS A 65 -1.52 -12.87 -14.01
C HIS A 65 -0.54 -13.30 -12.93
N SER A 66 -0.04 -14.54 -13.05
CA SER A 66 0.97 -15.05 -12.13
C SER A 66 2.16 -14.11 -12.10
N MET A 67 2.62 -13.79 -10.90
CA MET A 67 3.78 -12.94 -10.71
C MET A 67 5.06 -13.79 -10.73
N THR A 68 6.12 -13.22 -11.29
CA THR A 68 7.47 -13.73 -11.14
C THR A 68 7.98 -13.48 -9.72
N GLU A 69 8.97 -14.26 -9.31
CA GLU A 69 9.64 -14.06 -8.00
C GLU A 69 10.20 -12.64 -7.85
N ALA A 70 10.75 -12.08 -8.93
CA ALA A 70 11.26 -10.72 -8.94
C ALA A 70 10.14 -9.67 -8.70
N GLU A 71 8.97 -9.86 -9.28
CA GLU A 71 7.82 -8.96 -9.06
C GLU A 71 7.31 -9.03 -7.62
N ILE A 72 7.24 -10.23 -7.04
CA ILE A 72 6.85 -10.41 -5.64
C ILE A 72 7.86 -9.75 -4.71
N ASN A 73 9.16 -9.91 -4.95
CA ASN A 73 10.22 -9.28 -4.17
C ASN A 73 10.23 -7.75 -4.30
N ASN A 74 9.96 -7.23 -5.50
CA ASN A 74 9.82 -5.80 -5.73
C ASN A 74 8.61 -5.23 -4.96
N LEU A 75 7.48 -5.94 -4.97
CA LEU A 75 6.30 -5.56 -4.21
C LEU A 75 6.56 -5.58 -2.70
N TYR A 76 7.23 -6.61 -2.18
CA TYR A 76 7.65 -6.69 -0.78
C TYR A 76 8.49 -5.46 -0.40
N THR A 77 9.51 -5.18 -1.20
CA THR A 77 10.41 -4.04 -0.97
C THR A 77 9.65 -2.71 -0.99
N ALA A 78 8.72 -2.52 -1.93
CA ALA A 78 7.90 -1.32 -2.00
C ALA A 78 7.01 -1.13 -0.76
N VAL A 79 6.39 -2.21 -0.26
CA VAL A 79 5.55 -2.16 0.95
C VAL A 79 6.40 -1.85 2.19
N VAL A 80 7.58 -2.48 2.32
CA VAL A 80 8.52 -2.18 3.42
C VAL A 80 8.92 -0.71 3.42
N ILE A 81 9.33 -0.18 2.26
CA ILE A 81 9.70 1.23 2.11
C ILE A 81 8.54 2.14 2.51
N ALA A 82 7.31 1.83 2.06
CA ALA A 82 6.13 2.62 2.39
C ALA A 82 5.86 2.63 3.91
N LEU A 83 5.94 1.49 4.58
CA LEU A 83 5.72 1.42 6.03
C LEU A 83 6.82 2.11 6.83
N ASP A 84 8.08 1.95 6.44
CA ASP A 84 9.20 2.64 7.06
C ASP A 84 9.08 4.16 6.92
N ASP A 85 8.63 4.64 5.75
CA ASP A 85 8.34 6.07 5.55
C ASP A 85 7.23 6.56 6.48
N LYS A 86 6.14 5.80 6.63
CA LYS A 86 5.07 6.14 7.58
C LYS A 86 5.60 6.25 9.01
N ILE A 87 6.41 5.30 9.47
CA ILE A 87 7.04 5.33 10.80
C ILE A 87 7.87 6.61 10.95
N LYS A 88 8.75 6.92 10.00
CA LYS A 88 9.57 8.15 10.02
C LYS A 88 8.71 9.40 10.07
N GLN A 89 7.64 9.47 9.28
CA GLN A 89 6.72 10.61 9.32
C GLN A 89 6.06 10.74 10.69
N ILE A 90 5.64 9.64 11.32
CA ILE A 90 5.05 9.66 12.66
C ILE A 90 6.07 10.12 13.71
N GLU A 91 7.30 9.63 13.67
CA GLU A 91 8.38 10.04 14.57
C GLU A 91 8.69 11.54 14.43
N LEU A 92 8.80 12.04 13.20
CA LEU A 92 9.04 13.46 12.92
C LEU A 92 7.91 14.34 13.47
N ASN A 93 6.65 13.93 13.27
CA ASN A 93 5.48 14.67 13.76
C ASN A 93 5.31 14.58 15.28
N THR A 94 5.68 13.45 15.89
CA THR A 94 5.76 13.29 17.35
C THR A 94 6.80 14.25 17.93
N SER A 95 8.02 14.26 17.36
CA SER A 95 9.09 15.18 17.77
C SER A 95 8.68 16.65 17.61
N PHE A 96 7.94 16.98 16.54
CA PHE A 96 7.40 18.32 16.33
C PHE A 96 6.48 18.73 17.47
N ILE A 97 5.51 17.90 17.85
CA ILE A 97 4.57 18.17 18.94
C ILE A 97 5.30 18.30 20.28
N GLU A 98 6.23 17.38 20.56
CA GLU A 98 7.06 17.40 21.77
C GLU A 98 7.87 18.69 21.93
N LYS A 99 8.43 19.22 20.83
CA LYS A 99 9.27 20.42 20.83
C LYS A 99 8.45 21.70 20.81
N ARG A 100 7.42 21.78 19.95
CA ARG A 100 6.66 23.02 19.70
C ARG A 100 5.61 23.33 20.75
N LEU A 101 5.10 22.33 21.44
CA LEU A 101 4.15 22.52 22.56
C LEU A 101 4.84 22.57 23.92
N ARG A 102 6.17 22.75 23.96
CA ARG A 102 6.86 23.14 25.20
C ARG A 102 6.58 24.61 25.47
N THR A 103 5.72 24.86 26.44
CA THR A 103 5.51 26.21 26.97
C THR A 103 6.62 26.55 27.97
N ARG A 104 7.14 27.79 27.93
CA ARG A 104 8.12 28.28 28.92
C ARG A 104 7.55 28.26 30.35
N THR A 105 6.29 28.64 30.48
CA THR A 105 5.50 28.50 31.71
C THR A 105 4.64 27.24 31.62
N PRO A 106 4.62 26.36 32.64
CA PRO A 106 3.84 25.13 32.59
C PRO A 106 2.34 25.43 32.49
N ASN A 107 1.74 25.13 31.33
CA ASN A 107 0.29 25.17 31.15
C ASN A 107 -0.23 23.73 31.16
N HIS A 108 -1.02 23.38 32.19
CA HIS A 108 -1.54 22.03 32.39
C HIS A 108 -2.37 21.55 31.19
N TYR A 109 -3.18 22.42 30.58
CA TYR A 109 -4.03 22.07 29.46
C TYR A 109 -3.20 21.77 28.19
N VAL A 110 -2.22 22.63 27.87
CA VAL A 110 -1.31 22.41 26.73
C VAL A 110 -0.48 21.14 26.93
N ARG A 111 -0.02 20.87 28.16
CA ARG A 111 0.69 19.63 28.50
C ARG A 111 -0.19 18.41 28.27
N ARG A 112 -1.45 18.43 28.74
CA ARG A 112 -2.39 17.31 28.56
C ARG A 112 -2.70 17.04 27.08
N MET A 113 -2.93 18.10 26.28
CA MET A 113 -3.15 17.95 24.83
C MET A 113 -1.93 17.32 24.15
N ARG A 114 -0.74 17.83 24.45
CA ARG A 114 0.53 17.31 23.93
C ARG A 114 0.70 15.83 24.26
N ASP A 115 0.57 15.47 25.53
CA ASP A 115 0.83 14.10 26.00
C ASP A 115 -0.22 13.11 25.45
N SER A 116 -1.49 13.53 25.35
CA SER A 116 -2.54 12.73 24.68
C SER A 116 -2.22 12.49 23.21
N THR A 117 -1.85 13.55 22.47
CA THR A 117 -1.54 13.47 21.03
C THR A 117 -0.34 12.58 20.77
N ILE A 118 0.73 12.72 21.58
CA ILE A 118 1.91 11.85 21.49
C ILE A 118 1.52 10.39 21.78
N SER A 119 0.68 10.15 22.78
CA SER A 119 0.22 8.79 23.08
C SER A 119 -0.51 8.18 21.90
N ASP A 120 -1.35 8.94 21.20
CA ASP A 120 -2.08 8.44 20.04
C ASP A 120 -1.15 8.19 18.84
N PHE A 121 -0.18 9.08 18.59
CA PHE A 121 0.82 8.86 17.54
C PHE A 121 1.65 7.59 17.80
N LYS A 122 2.07 7.36 19.05
CA LYS A 122 2.79 6.12 19.43
C LYS A 122 1.94 4.85 19.25
N LYS A 123 0.63 4.91 19.43
CA LYS A 123 -0.27 3.77 19.14
C LYS A 123 -0.30 3.46 17.65
N ILE A 124 -0.35 4.49 16.80
CA ILE A 124 -0.31 4.34 15.34
C ILE A 124 1.04 3.78 14.89
N GLU A 125 2.13 4.31 15.42
CA GLU A 125 3.49 3.78 15.19
C GLU A 125 3.58 2.29 15.57
N SER A 126 3.09 1.93 16.77
CA SER A 126 3.07 0.54 17.25
C SER A 126 2.17 -0.38 16.41
N LYS A 127 1.12 0.15 15.78
CA LYS A 127 0.31 -0.59 14.79
C LYS A 127 1.14 -0.86 13.54
N ILE A 128 1.74 0.17 12.95
CA ILE A 128 2.53 0.03 11.72
C ILE A 128 3.75 -0.88 11.92
N GLN A 129 4.41 -0.82 13.09
CA GLN A 129 5.50 -1.74 13.43
C GLN A 129 5.03 -3.20 13.54
N ARG A 130 3.78 -3.45 13.95
CA ARG A 130 3.21 -4.81 13.92
C ARG A 130 2.91 -5.24 12.49
N ASP A 131 2.37 -4.33 11.68
CA ASP A 131 2.10 -4.59 10.26
C ASP A 131 3.40 -4.91 9.51
N LEU A 132 4.49 -4.18 9.77
CA LEU A 132 5.82 -4.46 9.23
C LEU A 132 6.32 -5.87 9.61
N LYS A 133 6.11 -6.29 10.86
CA LYS A 133 6.51 -7.62 11.35
C LYS A 133 5.68 -8.76 10.75
N CYS A 134 4.46 -8.52 10.29
CA CYS A 134 3.64 -9.56 9.67
C CYS A 134 3.80 -9.65 8.15
N LEU A 135 4.51 -8.71 7.51
CA LEU A 135 4.73 -8.72 6.06
C LEU A 135 5.33 -10.02 5.56
N ASP A 136 6.34 -10.57 6.24
CA ASP A 136 6.96 -11.83 5.83
C ASP A 136 5.93 -12.97 5.72
N SER A 137 5.02 -13.06 6.69
CA SER A 137 3.95 -14.06 6.66
C SER A 137 2.97 -13.82 5.50
N ILE A 138 2.62 -12.56 5.22
CA ILE A 138 1.70 -12.20 4.14
C ILE A 138 2.32 -12.52 2.78
N PHE A 139 3.61 -12.24 2.60
CA PHE A 139 4.31 -12.50 1.34
C PHE A 139 4.63 -13.98 1.14
N ASN A 140 4.92 -14.74 2.21
CA ASN A 140 5.01 -16.20 2.11
C ASN A 140 3.69 -16.82 1.64
N GLU A 141 2.56 -16.32 2.15
CA GLU A 141 1.23 -16.76 1.69
C GLU A 141 1.00 -16.35 0.23
N LEU A 142 1.41 -15.15 -0.18
CA LEU A 142 1.30 -14.71 -1.59
C LEU A 142 2.13 -15.62 -2.53
N ILE A 143 3.37 -15.95 -2.14
CA ILE A 143 4.24 -16.86 -2.91
C ILE A 143 3.59 -18.24 -3.05
N PHE A 144 3.02 -18.75 -1.94
CA PHE A 144 2.32 -20.03 -1.94
C PHE A 144 1.12 -20.01 -2.88
N GLN A 145 0.22 -19.03 -2.75
CA GLN A 145 -0.97 -18.92 -3.59
C GLN A 145 -0.61 -18.69 -5.06
N ASN A 146 0.40 -17.86 -5.37
CA ASN A 146 0.89 -17.67 -6.72
C ASN A 146 1.42 -18.98 -7.34
N SER A 147 2.12 -19.80 -6.55
CA SER A 147 2.60 -21.12 -7.01
C SER A 147 1.43 -22.07 -7.29
N CYS A 148 0.43 -22.13 -6.40
CA CYS A 148 -0.79 -22.91 -6.62
C CYS A 148 -1.55 -22.46 -7.88
N PHE A 149 -1.57 -21.16 -8.16
CA PHE A 149 -2.19 -20.64 -9.38
C PHE A 149 -1.46 -21.12 -10.63
N ILE A 150 -0.12 -21.03 -10.66
CA ILE A 150 0.70 -21.49 -11.78
C ILE A 150 0.47 -22.98 -12.05
N GLU A 151 0.43 -23.81 -11.00
CA GLU A 151 0.15 -25.24 -11.12
C GLU A 151 -1.25 -25.53 -11.65
N ALA A 152 -2.27 -24.84 -11.13
CA ALA A 152 -3.65 -24.99 -11.58
C ALA A 152 -3.83 -24.53 -13.04
N ASP A 153 -3.21 -23.42 -13.43
CA ASP A 153 -3.27 -22.88 -14.79
C ASP A 153 -2.58 -23.81 -15.80
N ALA A 154 -1.42 -24.36 -15.45
CA ALA A 154 -0.74 -25.38 -16.25
C ALA A 154 -1.57 -26.67 -16.38
N SER A 155 -2.20 -27.12 -15.29
CA SER A 155 -3.10 -28.29 -15.29
C SER A 155 -4.30 -28.07 -16.23
N VAL A 156 -4.94 -26.89 -16.14
CA VAL A 156 -6.02 -26.48 -17.05
C VAL A 156 -5.57 -26.52 -18.51
N ALA A 157 -4.40 -25.96 -18.83
CA ALA A 157 -3.87 -25.96 -20.20
C ALA A 157 -3.63 -27.39 -20.73
N ILE A 158 -3.06 -28.28 -19.90
CA ILE A 158 -2.83 -29.69 -20.27
C ILE A 158 -4.15 -30.42 -20.49
N ILE A 159 -5.15 -30.21 -19.63
CA ILE A 159 -6.47 -30.85 -19.75
C ILE A 159 -7.18 -30.35 -21.02
N GLN A 160 -7.06 -29.06 -21.32
CA GLN A 160 -7.65 -28.48 -22.53
C GLN A 160 -7.09 -29.12 -23.80
N VAL A 161 -5.76 -29.27 -23.89
CA VAL A 161 -5.11 -29.97 -25.02
C VAL A 161 -5.60 -31.42 -25.14
N LYS A 162 -5.75 -32.14 -24.03
CA LYS A 162 -6.25 -33.53 -24.02
C LYS A 162 -7.72 -33.61 -24.43
N LEU A 163 -8.53 -32.64 -24.03
CA LEU A 163 -9.94 -32.53 -24.42
C LEU A 163 -10.08 -32.30 -25.92
N ASP A 164 -9.25 -31.42 -26.49
CA ASP A 164 -9.24 -31.11 -27.92
C ASP A 164 -8.78 -32.31 -28.77
N GLN A 165 -7.85 -33.12 -28.26
CA GLN A 165 -7.36 -34.35 -28.90
C GLN A 165 -8.28 -35.56 -28.73
N SER A 166 -9.29 -35.49 -27.84
CA SER A 166 -10.16 -36.62 -27.56
C SER A 166 -11.17 -36.87 -28.69
N THR A 167 -11.28 -38.13 -29.11
CA THR A 167 -12.20 -38.55 -30.18
C THR A 167 -13.46 -39.24 -29.67
N THR A 168 -13.48 -39.68 -28.40
CA THR A 168 -14.60 -40.44 -27.82
C THR A 168 -15.43 -39.60 -26.84
N LYS A 169 -16.75 -39.82 -26.82
CA LYS A 169 -17.65 -39.11 -25.87
C LYS A 169 -17.29 -39.36 -24.40
N GLN A 170 -16.83 -40.56 -24.07
CA GLN A 170 -16.52 -40.95 -22.70
C GLN A 170 -15.26 -40.24 -22.18
N GLU A 171 -14.21 -40.15 -23.00
CA GLU A 171 -13.00 -39.39 -22.65
C GLU A 171 -13.26 -37.90 -22.55
N LYS A 172 -14.05 -37.33 -23.48
CA LYS A 172 -14.45 -35.91 -23.40
C LYS A 172 -15.16 -35.59 -22.10
N SER A 173 -16.14 -36.41 -21.69
CA SER A 173 -16.85 -36.20 -20.43
C SER A 173 -15.92 -36.25 -19.22
N LYS A 174 -14.91 -37.13 -19.22
CA LYS A 174 -13.91 -37.21 -18.16
C LYS A 174 -13.06 -35.94 -18.08
N TYR A 175 -12.54 -35.47 -19.21
CA TYR A 175 -11.71 -34.26 -19.25
C TYR A 175 -12.50 -33.00 -18.92
N ILE A 176 -13.78 -32.90 -19.31
CA ILE A 176 -14.67 -31.80 -18.91
C ILE A 176 -14.81 -31.74 -17.38
N ASN A 177 -15.07 -32.88 -16.73
CA ASN A 177 -15.18 -32.90 -15.26
C ASN A 177 -13.87 -32.47 -14.58
N GLN A 178 -12.73 -32.96 -15.07
CA GLN A 178 -11.42 -32.56 -14.56
C GLN A 178 -11.13 -31.08 -14.78
N LEU A 179 -11.54 -30.51 -15.92
CA LEU A 179 -11.40 -29.10 -16.23
C LEU A 179 -12.21 -28.26 -15.24
N MET A 180 -13.46 -28.65 -14.96
CA MET A 180 -14.32 -27.96 -13.99
C MET A 180 -13.72 -27.96 -12.58
N ASP A 181 -13.19 -29.10 -12.12
CA ASP A 181 -12.54 -29.21 -10.81
C ASP A 181 -11.30 -28.30 -10.70
N ASN A 182 -10.44 -28.28 -11.74
CA ASN A 182 -9.25 -27.43 -11.76
C ASN A 182 -9.60 -25.93 -11.89
N MET A 183 -10.63 -25.59 -12.67
CA MET A 183 -11.14 -24.21 -12.75
C MET A 183 -11.69 -23.73 -11.40
N LYS A 184 -12.32 -24.61 -10.62
CA LYS A 184 -12.77 -24.30 -9.26
C LYS A 184 -11.58 -23.99 -8.33
N ILE A 185 -10.56 -24.85 -8.34
CA ILE A 185 -9.32 -24.63 -7.55
C ILE A 185 -8.68 -23.30 -7.95
N ARG A 186 -8.55 -23.04 -9.25
CA ARG A 186 -8.01 -21.77 -9.78
C ARG A 186 -8.79 -20.57 -9.26
N GLY A 187 -10.13 -20.63 -9.28
CA GLY A 187 -10.99 -19.57 -8.74
C GLY A 187 -10.82 -19.34 -7.23
N GLU A 188 -10.68 -20.41 -6.44
CA GLU A 188 -10.42 -20.31 -4.99
C GLU A 188 -9.07 -19.65 -4.69
N VAL A 189 -8.03 -20.00 -5.45
CA VAL A 189 -6.69 -19.39 -5.33
C VAL A 189 -6.74 -17.91 -5.66
N VAL A 190 -7.40 -17.51 -6.76
CA VAL A 190 -7.56 -16.10 -7.13
C VAL A 190 -8.27 -15.32 -6.02
N CYS A 191 -9.33 -15.87 -5.44
CA CYS A 191 -10.03 -15.23 -4.32
C CYS A 191 -9.12 -15.04 -3.10
N ASN A 192 -8.22 -15.99 -2.81
CA ASN A 192 -7.26 -15.84 -1.72
C ASN A 192 -6.22 -14.75 -2.01
N ILE A 193 -5.72 -14.67 -3.25
CA ILE A 193 -4.81 -13.62 -3.69
C ILE A 193 -5.48 -12.23 -3.57
N GLU A 194 -6.74 -12.09 -3.98
CA GLU A 194 -7.51 -10.85 -3.84
C GLU A 194 -7.64 -10.41 -2.35
N LYS A 195 -7.83 -11.36 -1.43
CA LYS A 195 -7.86 -11.05 0.02
C LYS A 195 -6.50 -10.54 0.51
N ILE A 196 -5.41 -11.17 0.07
CA ILE A 196 -4.04 -10.74 0.40
C ILE A 196 -3.80 -9.32 -0.13
N GLN A 197 -4.17 -9.06 -1.38
CA GLN A 197 -4.05 -7.74 -2.01
C GLN A 197 -4.87 -6.68 -1.27
N THR A 198 -6.11 -7.01 -0.88
CA THR A 198 -6.95 -6.12 -0.08
C THR A 198 -6.28 -5.80 1.26
N HIS A 199 -5.71 -6.81 1.93
CA HIS A 199 -5.01 -6.62 3.20
C HIS A 199 -3.76 -5.74 3.05
N LEU A 200 -2.95 -5.98 2.01
CA LEU A 200 -1.81 -5.13 1.67
C LEU A 200 -2.23 -3.69 1.37
N GLY A 201 -3.34 -3.48 0.66
CA GLY A 201 -3.90 -2.15 0.40
C GLY A 201 -4.31 -1.39 1.67
N ILE A 202 -4.85 -2.10 2.67
CA ILE A 202 -5.18 -1.51 3.97
C ILE A 202 -3.89 -1.09 4.71
N ILE A 203 -2.86 -1.94 4.69
CA ILE A 203 -1.57 -1.69 5.33
C ILE A 203 -0.85 -0.50 4.66
N THR A 204 -0.94 -0.38 3.33
CA THR A 204 -0.31 0.70 2.57
C THR A 204 -1.13 1.99 2.51
N SER A 205 -2.39 2.01 2.96
CA SER A 205 -3.23 3.23 3.01
C SER A 205 -2.61 4.42 3.76
N ASP A 206 -2.75 5.63 3.20
CA ASP A 206 -2.23 6.88 3.77
C ASP A 206 -3.06 7.44 4.95
N ASP A 207 -4.11 6.74 5.38
CA ASP A 207 -5.03 7.21 6.43
C ASP A 207 -4.31 7.52 7.76
N ASP A 208 -3.39 6.65 8.17
CA ASP A 208 -2.63 6.79 9.42
C ASP A 208 -1.79 8.08 9.43
N VAL A 209 -1.05 8.34 8.34
CA VAL A 209 -0.23 9.57 8.19
C VAL A 209 -1.11 10.80 8.04
N SER A 210 -2.19 10.69 7.27
CA SER A 210 -3.16 11.78 7.07
C SER A 210 -3.79 12.22 8.38
N TYR A 211 -4.14 11.28 9.26
CA TYR A 211 -4.62 11.57 10.60
C TYR A 211 -3.56 12.31 11.42
N VAL A 212 -2.31 11.81 11.44
CA VAL A 212 -1.20 12.40 12.20
C VAL A 212 -0.94 13.85 11.78
N LEU A 213 -0.92 14.14 10.48
CA LEU A 213 -0.71 15.49 9.96
C LEU A 213 -1.85 16.44 10.33
N LYS A 214 -3.11 15.97 10.24
CA LYS A 214 -4.31 16.74 10.60
C LYS A 214 -4.32 17.07 12.09
N GLU A 215 -4.12 16.07 12.94
CA GLU A 215 -4.18 16.25 14.40
C GLU A 215 -3.01 17.10 14.89
N ARG A 216 -1.82 16.95 14.30
CA ARG A 216 -0.69 17.84 14.57
C ARG A 216 -1.04 19.30 14.31
N ALA A 217 -1.63 19.60 13.16
CA ALA A 217 -1.98 20.96 12.78
C ALA A 217 -3.03 21.55 13.72
N LYS A 218 -4.08 20.77 14.03
CA LYS A 218 -5.14 21.15 14.97
C LYS A 218 -4.59 21.48 16.35
N VAL A 219 -3.86 20.56 16.97
CA VAL A 219 -3.35 20.72 18.34
C VAL A 219 -2.36 21.89 18.44
N TYR A 220 -1.54 22.09 17.41
CA TYR A 220 -0.65 23.25 17.34
C TYR A 220 -1.42 24.58 17.31
N ASN A 221 -2.48 24.67 16.50
CA ASN A 221 -3.31 25.86 16.40
C ASN A 221 -4.10 26.12 17.70
N ASP A 222 -4.68 25.09 18.31
CA ASP A 222 -5.42 25.19 19.56
C ASP A 222 -4.51 25.69 20.70
N ALA A 223 -3.31 25.14 20.81
CA ALA A 223 -2.34 25.58 21.80
C ALA A 223 -1.89 27.03 21.58
N LYS A 224 -1.64 27.42 20.31
CA LYS A 224 -1.25 28.78 19.95
C LYS A 224 -2.35 29.79 20.29
N GLU A 225 -3.60 29.48 19.97
CA GLU A 225 -4.74 30.34 20.26
C GLU A 225 -4.98 30.46 21.78
N LEU A 226 -4.80 29.38 22.54
CA LEU A 226 -4.92 29.41 24.00
C LEU A 226 -3.89 30.33 24.65
N VAL A 227 -2.62 30.24 24.21
CA VAL A 227 -1.56 31.15 24.68
C VAL A 227 -1.88 32.61 24.30
N ARG A 228 -2.36 32.83 23.08
CA ARG A 228 -2.73 34.16 22.59
C ARG A 228 -3.86 34.79 23.42
N ARG A 229 -4.87 34.01 23.78
CA ARG A 229 -5.98 34.46 24.65
C ARG A 229 -5.51 34.77 26.06
N GLN A 230 -4.64 33.94 26.64
CA GLN A 230 -4.04 34.18 27.95
C GLN A 230 -3.15 35.44 28.00
N SER A 231 -2.57 35.83 26.86
CA SER A 231 -1.73 37.03 26.76
C SER A 231 -2.52 38.33 26.56
N ARG A 232 -3.83 38.25 26.33
CA ARG A 232 -4.74 39.39 26.09
C ARG A 232 -5.57 39.77 27.32
N VAL A 233 -5.51 38.95 28.36
CA VAL A 233 -6.08 39.19 29.70
C VAL A 233 -4.98 39.79 30.57
#